data_AF-A0A932B7N2-F1
#
_entry.id   AF-A0A932B7N2-F1
#
_cell.length_a   1.000
_cell.length_b   1.000
_cell.length_c   1.000
_cell.angle_alpha   90.00
_cell.angle_beta   90.00
_cell.angle_gamma   90.00
#
_symmetry.space_group_name_H-M   'P 1'
#
loop_
_entity.id
_entity.type
_entity.pdbx_description
1 polymer ?
#
loop_
_entity_poly.entity_id
_entity_poly.type
_entity_poly.pdbx_seq_one_letter_code
_entity_poly.pdbx_strand_id
1 'polypeptide(L)' 'MALERAGELHMDADELKARIKKLNAQATQAKMDLHDLSEELPTNWEKILEIAQRCHDAHAALTEARKAAAAAA' A
#
# COMPACT_ATOMS: atom_id res chain seq x y z
N MET A 1 32.01 23.59 0.66
CA MET A 1 30.59 23.40 0.32
C MET A 1 30.47 22.20 -0.61
N ALA A 2 30.37 21.00 -0.03
CA ALA A 2 29.97 19.81 -0.77
C ALA A 2 28.95 19.08 0.10
N LEU A 3 27.80 19.73 0.24
CA LEU A 3 26.67 19.27 1.02
C LEU A 3 25.45 19.34 0.10
N GLU A 4 25.32 18.38 -0.82
CA GLU A 4 24.09 18.18 -1.64
C GLU A 4 24.16 16.89 -2.50
N ARG A 5 24.44 15.75 -1.86
CA ARG A 5 23.98 14.45 -2.36
C ARG A 5 23.28 13.70 -1.24
N ALA A 6 22.28 14.35 -0.67
CA ALA A 6 21.32 13.71 0.20
C ALA A 6 20.28 12.99 -0.69
N GLY A 7 20.36 11.66 -0.74
CA GLY A 7 19.17 10.81 -0.85
C GLY A 7 18.51 10.66 -2.22
N GLU A 8 19.25 10.37 -3.28
CA GLU A 8 18.64 9.66 -4.43
C GLU A 8 18.50 8.18 -4.07
N LEU A 9 17.48 7.86 -3.26
CA LEU A 9 16.98 6.50 -3.11
C LEU A 9 16.17 6.13 -4.36
N HIS A 10 16.86 5.93 -5.48
CA HIS A 10 16.29 5.13 -6.55
C HIS A 10 16.24 3.69 -6.02
N MET A 11 15.07 3.24 -5.56
CA MET A 11 14.88 1.81 -5.28
C MET A 11 15.22 1.06 -6.57
N ASP A 12 16.14 0.09 -6.49
CA ASP A 12 16.49 -0.75 -7.63
C ASP A 12 15.23 -1.44 -8.18
N ALA A 13 15.20 -1.72 -9.48
CA ALA A 13 14.03 -2.31 -10.13
C ALA A 13 13.57 -3.63 -9.48
N ASP A 14 14.51 -4.42 -8.93
CA ASP A 14 14.21 -5.64 -8.18
C ASP A 14 13.56 -5.33 -6.82
N GLU A 15 14.09 -4.34 -6.10
CA GLU A 15 13.55 -3.89 -4.82
C GLU A 15 12.13 -3.31 -4.99
N LEU A 16 11.90 -2.58 -6.08
CA LEU A 16 10.59 -2.04 -6.43
C LEU A 16 9.58 -3.15 -6.78
N LYS A 17 10.00 -4.18 -7.52
CA LYS A 17 9.16 -5.37 -7.78
C LYS A 17 8.82 -6.11 -6.49
N ALA A 18 9.79 -6.33 -5.61
CA ALA A 18 9.57 -6.97 -4.32
C ALA A 18 8.59 -6.16 -3.45
N ARG A 19 8.74 -4.83 -3.44
CA ARG A 19 7.82 -3.90 -2.76
C ARG A 19 6.41 -3.97 -3.32
N ILE A 20 6.24 -3.97 -4.64
CA ILE A 20 4.92 -4.10 -5.29
C ILE A 20 4.26 -5.43 -4.92
N LYS A 21 5.02 -6.54 -4.90
CA LYS A 21 4.49 -7.85 -4.50
C LYS A 21 3.98 -7.83 -3.06
N LYS A 22 4.75 -7.23 -2.14
CA LYS A 22 4.34 -7.07 -0.73
C LYS A 22 3.09 -6.20 -0.60
N LEU A 23 3.06 -5.05 -1.26
CA LEU A 23 1.91 -4.13 -1.25
C LEU A 23 0.66 -4.77 -1.85
N ASN A 24 0.82 -5.63 -2.87
CA ASN A 24 -0.32 -6.34 -3.46
C ASN A 24 -0.94 -7.36 -2.50
N ALA A 25 -0.12 -8.12 -1.78
CA ALA A 25 -0.60 -9.01 -0.73
C ALA A 25 -1.31 -8.24 0.39
N GLN A 26 -0.74 -7.11 0.83
CA GLN A 26 -1.34 -6.25 1.86
C GLN A 26 -2.68 -5.65 1.42
N ALA A 27 -2.77 -5.13 0.19
CA ALA A 27 -4.02 -4.60 -0.36
C ALA A 27 -5.09 -5.69 -0.48
N THR A 28 -4.70 -6.90 -0.89
CA THR A 28 -5.62 -8.04 -0.97
C THR A 28 -6.16 -8.43 0.41
N GLN A 29 -5.29 -8.51 1.43
CA GLN A 29 -5.73 -8.80 2.79
C GLN A 29 -6.65 -7.70 3.32
N ALA A 30 -6.28 -6.42 3.17
CA ALA A 30 -7.10 -5.32 3.66
C ALA A 30 -8.47 -5.24 2.97
N LYS A 31 -8.56 -5.66 1.70
CA LYS A 31 -9.83 -5.84 1.00
C LYS A 31 -10.68 -6.94 1.63
N MET A 32 -10.09 -8.09 1.97
CA MET A 32 -10.82 -9.19 2.63
C MET A 32 -11.27 -8.76 4.03
N ASP A 33 -10.40 -8.13 4.82
CA ASP A 33 -10.75 -7.62 6.15
C ASP A 33 -11.95 -6.64 6.09
N LEU A 34 -11.99 -5.77 5.08
CA LEU A 34 -13.11 -4.84 4.87
C LEU A 34 -14.40 -5.53 4.42
N HIS A 35 -14.28 -6.56 3.56
CA HIS A 35 -15.40 -7.39 3.15
C HIS A 35 -16.03 -8.10 4.35
N ASP A 36 -15.20 -8.79 5.13
CA ASP A 36 -15.64 -9.57 6.29
C ASP A 36 -16.29 -8.67 7.34
N LEU A 37 -15.69 -7.50 7.63
CA LEU A 37 -16.32 -6.51 8.51
C LEU A 37 -17.72 -6.12 8.03
N SER A 38 -17.90 -5.93 6.72
CA SER A 38 -19.17 -5.50 6.15
C SER A 38 -20.24 -6.58 6.26
N GLU A 39 -19.87 -7.86 6.21
CA GLU A 39 -20.79 -8.99 6.40
C GLU A 39 -21.19 -9.19 7.86
N GLU A 40 -20.36 -8.78 8.82
CA GLU A 40 -20.59 -8.98 10.26
C GLU A 40 -21.41 -7.87 10.94
N LEU A 41 -21.70 -6.76 10.26
CA LEU A 41 -22.43 -5.63 10.84
C LEU A 41 -23.83 -6.03 11.38
N PRO A 42 -24.25 -5.49 12.54
CA PRO A 42 -23.65 -4.38 13.29
C PRO A 42 -22.50 -4.77 14.24
N THR A 43 -22.07 -6.04 14.26
CA THR A 43 -20.91 -6.45 15.06
C THR A 43 -19.66 -5.70 14.60
N ASN A 44 -18.80 -5.27 15.53
CA ASN A 44 -17.56 -4.55 15.22
C ASN A 44 -17.73 -3.21 14.46
N TRP A 45 -18.90 -2.58 14.46
CA TRP A 45 -19.15 -1.33 13.72
C TRP A 45 -18.17 -0.19 14.06
N GLU A 46 -17.62 -0.17 15.27
CA GLU A 46 -16.64 0.82 15.72
C GLU A 46 -15.33 0.77 14.91
N LYS A 47 -15.05 -0.37 14.26
CA LYS A 47 -13.84 -0.57 13.43
C LYS A 47 -14.00 -0.09 11.98
N ILE A 48 -15.18 0.36 11.56
CA ILE A 48 -15.46 0.76 10.17
C ILE A 48 -14.41 1.76 9.66
N LEU A 49 -14.16 2.83 10.41
CA LEU A 49 -13.21 3.86 9.97
C LEU A 49 -11.78 3.32 9.89
N GLU A 50 -11.36 2.52 10.87
CA GLU A 50 -10.01 1.94 10.91
C GLU A 50 -9.77 1.00 9.73
N ILE A 51 -10.66 0.03 9.51
CA ILE A 51 -10.50 -0.99 8.47
C ILE A 51 -10.64 -0.37 7.07
N ALA A 52 -11.59 0.56 6.89
CA ALA A 52 -11.73 1.29 5.64
C ALA A 52 -10.48 2.11 5.31
N GLN A 53 -9.94 2.85 6.30
CA GLN A 53 -8.72 3.64 6.12
C GLN A 53 -7.52 2.75 5.76
N ARG A 54 -7.35 1.62 6.46
CA ARG A 54 -6.28 0.66 6.16
C ARG A 54 -6.38 0.09 4.73
N CYS A 55 -7.60 -0.26 4.29
CA CYS A 55 -7.84 -0.73 2.93
C CYS A 55 -7.50 0.35 1.89
N HIS A 56 -7.98 1.57 2.10
CA HIS A 56 -7.66 2.71 1.25
C HIS A 56 -6.13 2.92 1.13
N ASP A 57 -5.43 2.99 2.26
CA ASP A 57 -4.00 3.31 2.27
C ASP A 57 -3.15 2.21 1.64
N ALA A 58 -3.53 0.93 1.84
CA ALA A 58 -2.86 -0.18 1.18
C ALA A 58 -3.01 -0.11 -0.36
N HIS A 59 -4.21 0.22 -0.85
CA HIS A 59 -4.47 0.39 -2.28
C HIS A 59 -3.80 1.64 -2.86
N ALA A 60 -3.77 2.75 -2.13
CA ALA A 60 -3.06 3.97 -2.51
C ALA A 60 -1.55 3.69 -2.64
N ALA A 61 -0.94 3.07 -1.62
CA ALA A 61 0.48 2.72 -1.65
C ALA A 61 0.85 1.75 -2.79
N LEU A 62 0.00 0.74 -3.05
CA LEU A 62 0.19 -0.16 -4.20
C LEU A 62 0.13 0.60 -5.53
N THR A 63 -0.82 1.52 -5.67
CA THR A 63 -0.99 2.33 -6.87
C THR A 63 0.23 3.21 -7.12
N GLU A 64 0.72 3.90 -6.09
CA GLU A 64 1.91 4.75 -6.18
C GLU A 64 3.17 3.95 -6.53
N ALA A 65 3.36 2.77 -5.92
CA ALA A 65 4.49 1.90 -6.26
C ALA A 65 4.45 1.42 -7.72
N ARG A 66 3.26 1.10 -8.24
CA ARG A 66 3.08 0.72 -9.66
C ARG A 66 3.37 1.88 -10.61
N LYS A 67 2.97 3.11 -10.26
CA LYS A 67 3.30 4.31 -11.04
C LYS A 67 4.81 4.55 -11.06
N ALA A 68 5.49 4.44 -9.92
CA ALA A 68 6.94 4.57 -9.84
C ALA A 68 7.65 3.53 -10.73
N ALA A 69 7.17 2.28 -10.73
CA ALA A 69 7.73 1.22 -11.57
C ALA A 69 7.52 1.47 -13.07
N ALA A 70 6.36 2.01 -13.45
CA ALA A 70 6.08 2.36 -14.83
C ALA A 70 6.91 3.56 -15.32
N ALA A 71 7.24 4.51 -14.44
CA ALA A 71 8.07 5.67 -14.78
C ALA A 71 9.56 5.34 -14.89
N ALA A 72 10.00 4.22 -14.28
CA ALA A 72 11.39 3.76 -14.30
C ALA A 72 11.69 2.72 -15.40
N ALA A 73 10.69 2.34 -16.21
CA ALA A 73 10.79 1.39 -17.31
C ALA A 73 10.89 2.10 -18.67
#